data_AF-A0AAW0IAQ9-F1
#
_entry.id   AF-A0AAW0IAQ9-F1
#
_cell.length_a   1.000
_cell.length_b   1.000
_cell.length_c   1.000
_cell.angle_alpha   90.00
_cell.angle_beta   90.00
_cell.angle_gamma   90.00
#
_symmetry.space_group_name_H-M   'P 1'
#
loop_
_entity.id
_entity.type
_entity.pdbx_description
1 polymer ?
#
loop_
_entity_poly.entity_id
_entity_poly.type
_entity_poly.pdbx_seq_one_letter_code
_entity_poly.pdbx_strand_id
1 'polypeptide(L)'
;CSLLNTTAAARIARSPYLRWRKLPQPPPVLHHGGDRARLPGRHGHVTRTMADRPLKASQQRRAKAMIAAAAAGSAGRVAVPLLLCALLAFSGAYVLDDSDGLGREFDGIGAVSGGGATSRLLVNYPEPFRSEILDYLFKPNFGASLHILKVEIGGDGQTTDGTEPSHMHYELDENYFRGYEWWLMKEAKKRNPNIILMGLPWSFPGWLGKGFSWPYVNLPLTAYYIVKWILGAKHYHDLDIDYIGIWNERPFDANYIKELRKMLDYHGLQRVKIIASDNLWEPISSSMLFDRDLWKVVDVIGAHYPGTRTAWNARMTGKKLWSSEDFSTINNDVGAGCWGRILNQNYINGNMTSTIAWNLVASYYEELPYGRSGLMTAQEPWSGHYVVEAPIWISAHTTQFTQPGWYYLKTVGHLEKGGSYVALTDGLGNLTIIIETMREIQELQVWYTKLRGPSERLHFKQLDSLWVVLKLIPPFGALQ
;
A
#
# COMPACT_ATOMS: atom_id res chain seq x y z
N CYS A 1 3.38 -8.83 0.19
CA CYS A 1 3.40 -7.58 -0.59
C CYS A 1 4.82 -7.12 -0.64
N SER A 2 5.37 -7.02 -1.84
CA SER A 2 6.76 -6.62 -2.16
C SER A 2 7.73 -6.60 -0.95
N LEU A 3 8.14 -7.79 -0.51
CA LEU A 3 9.41 -7.99 0.21
C LEU A 3 10.49 -8.50 -0.76
N LEU A 4 10.20 -8.50 -2.07
CA LEU A 4 11.06 -9.10 -3.07
C LEU A 4 11.95 -8.11 -3.83
N ASN A 5 11.84 -6.77 -3.69
CA ASN A 5 12.69 -5.89 -4.50
C ASN A 5 12.96 -4.45 -4.01
N THR A 6 13.03 -4.19 -2.69
CA THR A 6 13.57 -2.89 -2.21
C THR A 6 15.06 -2.68 -2.57
N THR A 7 15.74 -3.68 -3.10
CA THR A 7 17.10 -3.59 -3.64
C THR A 7 17.18 -3.23 -5.13
N ALA A 8 16.09 -3.30 -5.90
CA ALA A 8 16.11 -2.93 -7.33
C ALA A 8 16.01 -1.41 -7.53
N ALA A 9 15.09 -0.74 -6.83
CA ALA A 9 14.97 0.73 -6.86
C ALA A 9 16.22 1.44 -6.27
N ALA A 10 16.87 0.82 -5.27
CA ALA A 10 18.10 1.34 -4.67
C ALA A 10 19.39 1.05 -5.48
N ARG A 11 19.38 0.10 -6.43
CA ARG A 11 20.56 -0.24 -7.24
C ARG A 11 20.72 0.60 -8.50
N ILE A 12 19.68 1.28 -8.97
CA ILE A 12 19.78 2.20 -10.12
C ILE A 12 20.51 3.51 -9.73
N ALA A 13 20.66 3.79 -8.43
CA ALA A 13 21.37 4.97 -7.93
C ALA A 13 22.90 4.84 -7.80
N ARG A 14 23.53 3.72 -8.20
CA ARG A 14 25.00 3.57 -8.12
C ARG A 14 25.59 2.72 -9.27
N SER A 15 25.95 3.36 -10.37
CA SER A 15 27.10 2.98 -11.21
C SER A 15 27.53 4.10 -12.15
N PRO A 16 28.81 4.15 -12.56
CA PRO A 16 29.57 5.39 -12.63
C PRO A 16 29.61 6.00 -14.02
N TYR A 17 29.86 7.31 -14.04
CA TYR A 17 30.40 8.10 -15.16
C TYR A 17 31.09 7.26 -16.24
N LEU A 18 30.41 7.09 -17.37
CA LEU A 18 31.02 6.70 -18.63
C LEU A 18 31.91 7.85 -19.10
N ARG A 19 33.22 7.73 -18.84
CA ARG A 19 34.26 8.58 -19.42
C ARG A 19 34.23 8.43 -20.95
N TRP A 20 34.00 9.54 -21.62
CA TRP A 20 34.23 9.70 -23.05
C TRP A 20 35.70 9.38 -23.40
N ARG A 21 35.90 8.45 -24.34
CA ARG A 21 37.22 8.09 -24.90
C ARG A 21 37.77 9.27 -25.70
N LYS A 22 38.93 9.79 -25.30
CA LYS A 22 39.79 10.63 -26.14
C LYS A 22 40.64 9.76 -27.08
N LEU A 23 40.75 10.16 -28.33
CA LEU A 23 41.63 9.59 -29.36
C LEU A 23 43.13 9.78 -29.00
N PRO A 24 44.04 8.89 -29.46
CA PRO A 24 45.43 8.85 -29.00
C PRO A 24 46.38 9.72 -29.85
N GLN A 25 47.37 10.32 -29.19
CA GLN A 25 48.60 10.90 -29.75
C GLN A 25 49.81 10.50 -28.85
N PRO A 26 51.06 10.50 -29.36
CA PRO A 26 52.04 9.42 -29.23
C PRO A 26 53.01 9.54 -28.03
N PRO A 27 53.87 8.54 -27.75
CA PRO A 27 54.49 8.36 -26.44
C PRO A 27 55.80 9.16 -26.28
N PRO A 28 56.19 9.54 -25.05
CA PRO A 28 57.56 9.96 -24.77
C PRO A 28 58.40 8.82 -24.16
N VAL A 29 59.51 8.59 -24.87
CA VAL A 29 60.90 8.26 -24.50
C VAL A 29 61.25 7.94 -23.03
N LEU A 30 62.04 6.87 -22.92
CA LEU A 30 62.81 6.31 -21.79
C LEU A 30 63.63 7.31 -20.95
N HIS A 31 63.81 6.99 -19.65
CA HIS A 31 65.14 7.00 -19.01
C HIS A 31 65.22 6.07 -17.79
N HIS A 32 66.47 5.70 -17.47
CA HIS A 32 67.00 4.54 -16.77
C HIS A 32 67.05 4.57 -15.24
N GLY A 33 67.26 3.36 -14.65
CA GLY A 33 68.02 3.09 -13.42
C GLY A 33 67.13 2.72 -12.23
N GLY A 34 67.16 1.54 -11.61
CA GLY A 34 68.23 0.56 -11.44
C GLY A 34 68.65 0.55 -9.96
N ASP A 35 68.18 -0.40 -9.16
CA ASP A 35 69.06 -1.23 -8.30
C ASP A 35 68.35 -2.35 -7.54
N ARG A 36 69.10 -3.46 -7.40
CA ARG A 36 68.77 -4.76 -6.81
C ARG A 36 69.32 -4.85 -5.38
N ALA A 37 68.69 -5.64 -4.51
CA ALA A 37 69.27 -6.71 -3.67
C ALA A 37 68.25 -7.14 -2.58
N ARG A 38 67.68 -8.35 -2.65
CA ARG A 38 68.12 -9.63 -2.03
C ARG A 38 67.98 -9.72 -0.50
N LEU A 39 67.03 -10.57 -0.10
CA LEU A 39 66.87 -11.30 1.18
C LEU A 39 68.13 -12.16 1.50
N PRO A 40 68.34 -12.64 2.75
CA PRO A 40 67.75 -13.94 3.14
C PRO A 40 67.43 -14.14 4.64
N GLY A 41 66.32 -14.85 4.91
CA GLY A 41 66.33 -16.19 5.54
C GLY A 41 66.52 -16.37 7.06
N ARG A 42 65.54 -17.11 7.65
CA ARG A 42 65.62 -18.29 8.57
C ARG A 42 64.64 -18.15 9.74
N HIS A 43 63.58 -18.97 9.81
CA HIS A 43 63.48 -20.40 10.19
C HIS A 43 63.40 -20.65 11.70
N GLY A 44 62.33 -21.33 12.13
CA GLY A 44 62.50 -22.53 12.96
C GLY A 44 61.51 -22.76 14.12
N HIS A 45 60.63 -23.75 13.91
CA HIS A 45 60.04 -24.72 14.85
C HIS A 45 58.94 -24.28 15.86
N VAL A 46 57.71 -24.82 15.81
CA VAL A 46 57.18 -26.21 15.89
C VAL A 46 57.15 -26.74 17.33
N THR A 47 55.93 -26.98 17.83
CA THR A 47 55.53 -28.27 18.41
C THR A 47 54.02 -28.46 18.28
N ARG A 48 53.68 -29.70 17.96
CA ARG A 48 52.36 -30.29 17.70
C ARG A 48 52.32 -31.53 18.58
N THR A 49 51.22 -31.81 19.27
CA THR A 49 50.90 -33.16 19.74
C THR A 49 49.40 -33.41 19.59
N MET A 50 49.10 -34.46 18.82
CA MET A 50 47.85 -35.25 18.82
C MET A 50 47.80 -36.09 20.13
N ALA A 51 46.85 -36.94 20.49
CA ALA A 51 45.64 -37.58 19.97
C ALA A 51 44.88 -38.07 21.25
N ASP A 52 43.60 -38.45 21.31
CA ASP A 52 42.94 -39.59 20.66
C ASP A 52 41.43 -39.60 21.05
N ARG A 53 40.59 -40.08 20.14
CA ARG A 53 39.26 -40.69 20.38
C ARG A 53 39.45 -42.24 20.47
N PRO A 54 38.43 -43.14 20.57
CA PRO A 54 36.97 -43.04 20.82
C PRO A 54 36.43 -44.11 21.84
N LEU A 55 35.12 -44.13 22.14
CA LEU A 55 34.17 -45.25 21.86
C LEU A 55 32.93 -45.31 22.79
N LYS A 56 31.78 -45.23 22.10
CA LYS A 56 30.46 -45.86 22.26
C LYS A 56 30.11 -46.74 23.49
N ALA A 57 28.84 -46.55 23.85
CA ALA A 57 27.82 -47.54 24.23
C ALA A 57 27.76 -48.04 25.69
N SER A 58 26.64 -47.78 26.35
CA SER A 58 25.63 -48.84 26.56
C SER A 58 24.32 -48.27 27.11
N GLN A 59 23.23 -48.83 26.58
CA GLN A 59 21.86 -48.58 26.93
C GLN A 59 21.44 -49.42 28.16
N GLN A 60 20.31 -48.99 28.74
CA GLN A 60 19.17 -49.83 29.13
C GLN A 60 19.07 -50.40 30.56
N ARG A 61 17.85 -50.17 31.09
CA ARG A 61 17.04 -51.02 32.00
C ARG A 61 17.44 -50.97 33.48
N ARG A 62 16.54 -50.99 34.48
CA ARG A 62 15.10 -51.26 34.65
C ARG A 62 14.78 -50.81 36.10
N ALA A 63 13.74 -50.03 36.37
CA ALA A 63 12.36 -50.43 36.69
C ALA A 63 12.12 -51.06 38.09
N LYS A 64 11.00 -50.62 38.72
CA LYS A 64 10.21 -51.14 39.89
C LYS A 64 10.50 -50.46 41.24
N ALA A 65 9.53 -50.09 42.09
CA ALA A 65 8.08 -50.38 42.26
C ALA A 65 7.43 -49.18 43.03
N MET A 66 6.20 -48.67 42.80
CA MET A 66 4.80 -49.18 42.84
C MET A 66 4.16 -49.43 44.23
N ILE A 67 3.10 -48.62 44.51
CA ILE A 67 1.80 -48.95 45.18
C ILE A 67 1.78 -49.07 46.72
N ALA A 68 0.78 -48.65 47.52
CA ALA A 68 -0.47 -47.85 47.42
C ALA A 68 -0.97 -47.59 48.86
N ALA A 69 -1.88 -46.63 49.06
CA ALA A 69 -2.99 -46.74 50.02
C ALA A 69 -4.04 -45.64 49.81
N ALA A 70 -5.27 -46.06 49.49
CA ALA A 70 -6.48 -45.26 49.62
C ALA A 70 -7.30 -45.85 50.76
N ALA A 71 -7.80 -45.02 51.69
CA ALA A 71 -9.17 -45.08 52.23
C ALA A 71 -9.40 -44.06 53.37
N ALA A 72 -10.44 -43.24 53.16
CA ALA A 72 -11.43 -42.71 54.10
C ALA A 72 -11.01 -41.77 55.26
N GLY A 73 -11.59 -40.57 55.26
CA GLY A 73 -11.66 -39.68 56.42
C GLY A 73 -12.35 -38.34 56.08
N SER A 74 -13.64 -38.26 56.36
CA SER A 74 -14.57 -37.15 56.14
C SER A 74 -14.19 -35.83 56.82
N ALA A 75 -14.22 -34.72 56.07
CA ALA A 75 -14.78 -33.41 56.43
C ALA A 75 -14.10 -32.28 55.63
N GLY A 76 -14.90 -31.52 54.88
CA GLY A 76 -14.47 -30.25 54.30
C GLY A 76 -13.98 -30.32 52.85
N ARG A 77 -14.89 -29.98 51.93
CA ARG A 77 -14.64 -29.10 50.76
C ARG A 77 -15.88 -29.13 49.84
N VAL A 78 -16.90 -28.37 50.23
CA VAL A 78 -17.99 -27.91 49.33
C VAL A 78 -17.44 -26.82 48.36
N ALA A 79 -16.23 -26.98 47.88
CA ALA A 79 -15.51 -25.98 47.09
C ALA A 79 -14.91 -26.59 45.81
N VAL A 80 -15.63 -27.53 45.18
CA VAL A 80 -15.17 -28.22 43.97
C VAL A 80 -16.12 -28.14 42.76
N PRO A 81 -17.39 -27.68 42.83
CA PRO A 81 -18.10 -27.29 41.59
C PRO A 81 -17.88 -25.82 41.20
N LEU A 82 -17.40 -24.96 42.11
CA LEU A 82 -17.17 -23.52 41.83
C LEU A 82 -15.80 -23.20 41.22
N LEU A 83 -14.82 -24.12 41.27
CA LEU A 83 -13.54 -23.94 40.61
C LEU A 83 -13.49 -24.48 39.18
N LEU A 84 -14.44 -25.34 38.77
CA LEU A 84 -14.54 -25.79 37.37
C LEU A 84 -15.22 -24.76 36.45
N CYS A 85 -16.01 -23.83 36.99
CA CYS A 85 -16.51 -22.67 36.20
C CYS A 85 -15.47 -21.55 36.03
N ALA A 86 -14.39 -21.55 36.81
CA ALA A 86 -13.29 -20.58 36.67
C ALA A 86 -12.14 -21.08 35.76
N LEU A 87 -12.22 -22.32 35.28
CA LEU A 87 -11.27 -22.94 34.34
C LEU A 87 -11.82 -23.07 32.91
N LEU A 88 -12.98 -22.49 32.62
CA LEU A 88 -13.25 -22.03 31.26
C LEU A 88 -12.30 -20.87 31.00
N ALA A 89 -11.15 -21.18 30.44
CA ALA A 89 -10.24 -20.20 29.88
C ALA A 89 -11.07 -19.12 29.17
N PHE A 90 -10.93 -17.86 29.60
CA PHE A 90 -11.42 -16.73 28.83
C PHE A 90 -10.67 -16.79 27.49
N SER A 91 -11.24 -17.46 26.49
CA SER A 91 -10.86 -17.33 25.10
C SER A 91 -10.97 -15.84 24.75
N GLY A 92 -9.91 -15.23 24.21
CA GLY A 92 -9.76 -13.80 24.02
C GLY A 92 -11.04 -13.11 23.55
N ALA A 93 -11.64 -12.28 24.41
CA ALA A 93 -12.78 -11.46 24.06
C ALA A 93 -12.27 -10.13 23.51
N TYR A 94 -12.62 -9.82 22.27
CA TYR A 94 -12.30 -8.53 21.65
C TYR A 94 -13.49 -7.59 21.80
N VAL A 95 -13.24 -6.41 22.38
CA VAL A 95 -14.27 -5.40 22.63
C VAL A 95 -14.31 -4.46 21.42
N LEU A 96 -15.49 -4.22 20.86
CA LEU A 96 -15.73 -3.11 19.95
C LEU A 96 -16.54 -2.05 20.67
N ASP A 97 -16.00 -0.83 20.73
CA ASP A 97 -16.60 0.26 21.48
C ASP A 97 -16.21 1.62 20.87
N ASP A 98 -17.17 2.54 20.89
CA ASP A 98 -17.05 3.93 20.47
C ASP A 98 -17.24 4.92 21.64
N SER A 99 -17.42 4.44 22.88
CA SER A 99 -17.68 5.27 24.07
C SER A 99 -16.54 6.24 24.42
N ASP A 100 -15.28 5.87 24.15
CA ASP A 100 -14.10 6.75 24.30
C ASP A 100 -13.85 7.59 23.02
N GLY A 101 -14.79 7.60 22.07
CA GLY A 101 -14.67 8.27 20.78
C GLY A 101 -13.99 7.41 19.71
N LEU A 102 -13.81 8.02 18.53
CA LEU A 102 -13.43 7.33 17.31
C LEU A 102 -11.92 7.42 17.02
N GLY A 103 -11.46 6.56 16.11
CA GLY A 103 -10.15 6.60 15.50
C GLY A 103 -10.06 7.63 14.37
N ARG A 104 -9.20 7.38 13.37
CA ARG A 104 -9.10 8.29 12.21
C ARG A 104 -10.22 8.04 11.20
N GLU A 105 -10.55 9.09 10.48
CA GLU A 105 -11.41 9.03 9.29
C GLU A 105 -10.75 8.16 8.21
N PHE A 106 -11.54 7.27 7.61
CA PHE A 106 -11.18 6.42 6.49
C PHE A 106 -11.35 7.19 5.17
N ASP A 107 -10.33 7.12 4.32
CA ASP A 107 -10.22 7.93 3.11
C ASP A 107 -10.49 7.15 1.81
N GLY A 108 -10.65 5.83 1.90
CA GLY A 108 -10.99 4.98 0.76
C GLY A 108 -9.88 4.03 0.32
N ILE A 109 -10.25 3.08 -0.53
CA ILE A 109 -9.33 2.14 -1.18
C ILE A 109 -9.34 2.43 -2.68
N GLY A 110 -8.17 2.37 -3.30
CA GLY A 110 -8.02 2.67 -4.72
C GLY A 110 -7.03 1.79 -5.46
N ALA A 111 -6.86 2.12 -6.73
CA ALA A 111 -5.81 1.57 -7.57
C ALA A 111 -5.28 2.60 -8.57
N VAL A 112 -4.08 2.31 -9.11
CA VAL A 112 -3.35 3.15 -10.06
C VAL A 112 -3.54 2.64 -11.49
N SER A 113 -3.93 3.52 -12.41
CA SER A 113 -3.70 3.34 -13.85
C SER A 113 -2.51 4.20 -14.28
N GLY A 114 -1.43 3.56 -14.71
CA GLY A 114 -0.22 4.21 -15.19
C GLY A 114 1.02 3.77 -14.42
N GLY A 115 2.11 4.55 -14.52
CA GLY A 115 3.42 4.15 -14.01
C GLY A 115 3.89 2.77 -14.49
N GLY A 116 3.70 2.33 -15.73
CA GLY A 116 3.44 3.07 -16.95
C GLY A 116 2.68 2.20 -17.92
N ALA A 117 1.79 2.79 -18.69
CA ALA A 117 1.02 2.12 -19.72
C ALA A 117 0.21 0.87 -19.33
N THR A 118 -0.14 0.75 -18.05
CA THR A 118 -0.77 -0.46 -17.48
C THR A 118 -2.19 -0.73 -18.01
N SER A 119 -2.90 0.30 -18.52
CA SER A 119 -4.23 0.16 -19.12
C SER A 119 -4.21 0.10 -20.65
N ARG A 120 -3.03 -0.09 -21.27
CA ARG A 120 -2.82 0.11 -22.71
C ARG A 120 -3.67 -0.77 -23.61
N LEU A 121 -3.87 -2.03 -23.25
CA LEU A 121 -4.61 -3.04 -24.02
C LEU A 121 -6.11 -3.06 -23.69
N LEU A 122 -6.56 -2.31 -22.67
CA LEU A 122 -7.97 -2.30 -22.27
C LEU A 122 -8.85 -1.56 -23.29
N VAL A 123 -8.32 -0.49 -23.87
CA VAL A 123 -9.09 0.48 -24.67
C VAL A 123 -9.74 -0.12 -25.91
N ASN A 124 -9.14 -1.16 -26.48
CA ASN A 124 -9.59 -1.83 -27.70
C ASN A 124 -10.24 -3.20 -27.46
N TYR A 125 -10.60 -3.53 -26.20
CA TYR A 125 -11.52 -4.64 -25.96
C TYR A 125 -12.85 -4.37 -26.68
N PRO A 126 -13.43 -5.38 -27.35
CA PRO A 126 -14.76 -5.24 -27.91
C PRO A 126 -15.80 -5.13 -26.79
N GLU A 127 -16.90 -4.44 -27.08
CA GLU A 127 -18.10 -4.55 -26.26
C GLU A 127 -18.73 -5.95 -26.44
N PRO A 128 -19.35 -6.53 -25.40
CA PRO A 128 -19.64 -5.92 -24.09
C PRO A 128 -18.51 -6.02 -23.06
N PHE A 129 -17.44 -6.77 -23.35
CA PHE A 129 -16.43 -7.16 -22.36
C PHE A 129 -15.69 -5.96 -21.77
N ARG A 130 -15.39 -4.93 -22.58
CA ARG A 130 -14.77 -3.71 -22.07
C ARG A 130 -15.61 -3.04 -20.99
N SER A 131 -16.93 -2.91 -21.22
CA SER A 131 -17.84 -2.36 -20.23
C SER A 131 -18.00 -3.26 -19.00
N GLU A 132 -17.98 -4.58 -19.16
CA GLU A 132 -18.02 -5.54 -18.04
C GLU A 132 -16.80 -5.42 -17.13
N ILE A 133 -15.60 -5.32 -17.70
CA ILE A 133 -14.35 -5.10 -16.94
C ILE A 133 -14.46 -3.83 -16.10
N LEU A 134 -14.93 -2.73 -16.71
CA LEU A 134 -15.13 -1.46 -16.02
C LEU A 134 -16.20 -1.56 -14.92
N ASP A 135 -17.23 -2.39 -15.10
CA ASP A 135 -18.21 -2.68 -14.05
C ASP A 135 -17.57 -3.39 -12.86
N TYR A 136 -16.75 -4.43 -13.08
CA TYR A 136 -16.02 -5.11 -12.00
C TYR A 136 -15.10 -4.17 -11.21
N LEU A 137 -14.50 -3.17 -11.84
CA LEU A 137 -13.60 -2.23 -11.19
C LEU A 137 -14.36 -1.13 -10.42
N PHE A 138 -15.34 -0.49 -11.04
CA PHE A 138 -15.88 0.78 -10.57
C PHE A 138 -17.35 0.79 -10.17
N LYS A 139 -18.15 -0.19 -10.61
CA LYS A 139 -19.59 -0.19 -10.32
C LYS A 139 -19.82 -0.46 -8.83
N PRO A 140 -20.52 0.44 -8.11
CA PRO A 140 -20.81 0.23 -6.70
C PRO A 140 -21.62 -1.04 -6.47
N ASN A 141 -21.37 -1.74 -5.36
CA ASN A 141 -22.08 -2.96 -4.96
C ASN A 141 -22.03 -4.08 -6.02
N PHE A 142 -20.90 -4.18 -6.73
CA PHE A 142 -20.72 -5.19 -7.78
C PHE A 142 -19.40 -5.95 -7.60
N GLY A 143 -18.29 -5.40 -8.07
CA GLY A 143 -16.95 -5.98 -7.91
C GLY A 143 -16.12 -5.23 -6.88
N ALA A 144 -14.92 -4.84 -7.27
CA ALA A 144 -13.97 -4.10 -6.45
C ALA A 144 -14.53 -2.75 -5.97
N SER A 145 -15.50 -2.17 -6.67
CA SER A 145 -16.27 -0.98 -6.23
C SER A 145 -15.38 0.15 -5.71
N LEU A 146 -14.28 0.44 -6.43
CA LEU A 146 -13.18 1.28 -5.93
C LEU A 146 -13.65 2.70 -5.56
N HIS A 147 -13.06 3.24 -4.48
CA HIS A 147 -13.33 4.59 -3.99
C HIS A 147 -12.42 5.63 -4.64
N ILE A 148 -11.19 5.23 -5.01
CA ILE A 148 -10.15 6.12 -5.54
C ILE A 148 -9.62 5.54 -6.86
N LEU A 149 -9.49 6.39 -7.87
CA LEU A 149 -8.71 6.14 -9.08
C LEU A 149 -7.56 7.15 -9.14
N LYS A 150 -6.32 6.65 -9.12
CA LYS A 150 -5.10 7.45 -9.32
C LYS A 150 -4.60 7.19 -10.74
N VAL A 151 -4.32 8.24 -11.51
CA VAL A 151 -3.82 8.12 -12.89
C VAL A 151 -2.45 8.79 -13.07
N GLU A 152 -1.65 8.25 -13.98
CA GLU A 152 -0.44 8.92 -14.46
C GLU A 152 -0.79 10.20 -15.24
N ILE A 153 -0.07 11.27 -14.94
CA ILE A 153 0.02 12.44 -15.82
C ILE A 153 1.16 12.15 -16.82
N GLY A 154 0.79 11.68 -18.01
CA GLY A 154 1.74 11.27 -19.05
C GLY A 154 2.79 12.34 -19.33
N GLY A 155 4.04 11.92 -19.48
CA GLY A 155 5.20 12.81 -19.65
C GLY A 155 6.13 12.42 -20.78
N ASP A 156 5.65 11.60 -21.72
CA ASP A 156 6.36 11.06 -22.89
C ASP A 156 7.55 10.12 -22.59
N GLY A 157 7.90 9.93 -21.32
CA GLY A 157 8.92 8.99 -20.88
C GLY A 157 8.39 7.57 -20.65
N GLN A 158 9.30 6.59 -20.65
CA GLN A 158 9.02 5.23 -20.17
C GLN A 158 8.84 5.26 -18.65
N THR A 159 7.74 4.70 -18.14
CA THR A 159 7.35 4.78 -16.72
C THR A 159 7.03 3.45 -16.05
N THR A 160 7.12 2.30 -16.75
CA THR A 160 7.48 0.92 -16.30
C THR A 160 7.24 -0.06 -17.47
N ASP A 161 6.00 -0.12 -17.98
CA ASP A 161 5.56 -1.06 -19.03
C ASP A 161 5.33 -0.36 -20.39
N GLY A 162 5.63 0.93 -20.47
CA GLY A 162 5.47 1.73 -21.67
C GLY A 162 5.55 3.22 -21.40
N THR A 163 5.40 4.00 -22.45
CA THR A 163 5.29 5.46 -22.36
C THR A 163 3.82 5.87 -22.35
N GLU A 164 3.52 6.96 -21.65
CA GLU A 164 2.21 7.62 -21.71
C GLU A 164 2.32 9.04 -22.27
N PRO A 165 1.43 9.42 -23.21
CA PRO A 165 1.56 10.67 -23.95
C PRO A 165 1.21 11.88 -23.08
N SER A 166 2.07 12.89 -23.12
CA SER A 166 1.83 14.17 -22.48
C SER A 166 0.75 15.00 -23.18
N HIS A 167 0.07 15.84 -22.41
CA HIS A 167 -0.80 16.89 -22.95
C HIS A 167 -0.03 18.05 -23.58
N MET A 168 1.29 18.16 -23.38
CA MET A 168 2.15 19.20 -23.98
C MET A 168 3.48 18.62 -24.47
N HIS A 169 3.53 18.05 -25.68
CA HIS A 169 4.75 17.45 -26.24
C HIS A 169 5.88 18.48 -26.47
N TYR A 170 5.51 19.72 -26.79
CA TYR A 170 6.42 20.85 -27.00
C TYR A 170 5.84 22.11 -26.35
N GLU A 171 6.65 23.16 -26.20
CA GLU A 171 6.35 24.33 -25.34
C GLU A 171 5.02 25.04 -25.64
N LEU A 172 4.55 25.00 -26.88
CA LEU A 172 3.30 25.64 -27.32
C LEU A 172 2.21 24.63 -27.72
N ASP A 173 2.42 23.34 -27.42
CA ASP A 173 1.45 22.27 -27.68
C ASP A 173 0.50 22.12 -26.50
N GLU A 174 -0.80 22.02 -26.76
CA GLU A 174 -1.79 21.61 -25.77
C GLU A 174 -2.80 20.66 -26.44
N ASN A 175 -2.93 19.44 -25.92
CA ASN A 175 -3.93 18.50 -26.37
C ASN A 175 -4.39 17.60 -25.21
N TYR A 176 -5.68 17.72 -24.88
CA TYR A 176 -6.30 17.03 -23.75
C TYR A 176 -7.07 15.77 -24.16
N PHE A 177 -6.77 15.20 -25.34
CA PHE A 177 -7.45 14.03 -25.88
C PHE A 177 -6.50 12.87 -26.21
N ARG A 178 -5.23 12.97 -25.80
CA ARG A 178 -4.22 11.91 -25.98
C ARG A 178 -4.32 10.85 -24.89
N GLY A 179 -3.85 9.65 -25.20
CA GLY A 179 -3.81 8.54 -24.26
C GLY A 179 -5.22 8.06 -23.90
N TYR A 180 -5.36 7.47 -22.72
CA TYR A 180 -6.60 6.82 -22.30
C TYR A 180 -7.04 7.14 -20.88
N GLU A 181 -6.22 7.83 -20.09
CA GLU A 181 -6.57 8.17 -18.72
C GLU A 181 -7.78 9.12 -18.64
N TRP A 182 -7.95 10.02 -19.61
CA TRP A 182 -9.16 10.83 -19.74
C TRP A 182 -10.42 9.98 -19.93
N TRP A 183 -10.33 8.95 -20.77
CA TRP A 183 -11.43 8.01 -21.01
C TRP A 183 -11.71 7.19 -19.76
N LEU A 184 -10.67 6.65 -19.12
CA LEU A 184 -10.80 5.79 -17.95
C LEU A 184 -11.44 6.54 -16.77
N MET A 185 -11.00 7.78 -16.50
CA MET A 185 -11.60 8.62 -15.45
C MET A 185 -13.08 8.91 -15.72
N LYS A 186 -13.47 9.17 -16.98
CA LYS A 186 -14.88 9.35 -17.36
C LYS A 186 -15.69 8.08 -17.16
N GLU A 187 -15.18 6.92 -17.57
CA GLU A 187 -15.86 5.64 -17.39
C GLU A 187 -16.02 5.25 -15.92
N ALA A 188 -15.03 5.59 -15.08
CA ALA A 188 -15.11 5.42 -13.64
C ALA A 188 -16.16 6.35 -13.02
N LYS A 189 -16.12 7.66 -13.32
CA LYS A 189 -17.12 8.64 -12.84
C LYS A 189 -18.54 8.32 -13.29
N LYS A 190 -18.72 7.77 -14.50
CA LYS A 190 -20.03 7.35 -15.01
C LYS A 190 -20.66 6.24 -14.15
N ARG A 191 -19.84 5.35 -13.59
CA ARG A 191 -20.28 4.24 -12.73
C ARG A 191 -20.38 4.65 -11.26
N ASN A 192 -19.40 5.40 -10.80
CA ASN A 192 -19.34 5.94 -9.45
C ASN A 192 -19.06 7.46 -9.50
N PRO A 193 -20.10 8.30 -9.48
CA PRO A 193 -19.93 9.77 -9.50
C PRO A 193 -19.12 10.31 -8.31
N ASN A 194 -19.07 9.56 -7.21
CA ASN A 194 -18.37 9.92 -5.98
C ASN A 194 -16.92 9.39 -5.94
N ILE A 195 -16.43 8.73 -7.01
CA ILE A 195 -15.04 8.27 -7.04
C ILE A 195 -14.08 9.46 -6.90
N ILE A 196 -13.05 9.30 -6.08
CA ILE A 196 -11.99 10.30 -5.87
C ILE A 196 -10.96 10.14 -6.99
N LEU A 197 -10.58 11.24 -7.64
CA LEU A 197 -9.63 11.27 -8.75
C LEU A 197 -8.30 11.90 -8.32
N MET A 198 -7.19 11.21 -8.61
CA MET A 198 -5.84 11.69 -8.32
C MET A 198 -4.98 11.71 -9.58
N GLY A 199 -4.12 12.73 -9.72
CA GLY A 199 -3.09 12.78 -10.76
C GLY A 199 -1.68 12.82 -10.16
N LEU A 200 -0.72 12.13 -10.78
CA LEU A 200 0.69 12.17 -10.40
C LEU A 200 1.59 12.03 -11.65
N PRO A 201 2.60 12.89 -11.85
CA PRO A 201 3.56 12.70 -12.94
C PRO A 201 4.67 11.70 -12.55
N TRP A 202 5.03 10.82 -13.48
CA TRP A 202 6.22 9.97 -13.41
C TRP A 202 7.39 10.56 -14.23
N SER A 203 7.07 11.11 -15.40
CA SER A 203 8.03 11.75 -16.31
C SER A 203 7.53 13.13 -16.73
N PHE A 204 8.39 13.90 -17.42
CA PHE A 204 8.07 15.23 -17.92
C PHE A 204 8.66 15.42 -19.32
N PRO A 205 7.96 16.12 -20.24
CA PRO A 205 8.53 16.49 -21.53
C PRO A 205 9.82 17.28 -21.40
N GLY A 206 10.83 16.97 -22.23
CA GLY A 206 12.18 17.50 -22.08
C GLY A 206 12.30 19.03 -22.18
N TRP A 207 11.37 19.71 -22.85
CA TRP A 207 11.37 21.17 -23.00
C TRP A 207 11.16 21.92 -21.67
N LEU A 208 10.48 21.29 -20.70
CA LEU A 208 10.27 21.85 -19.36
C LEU A 208 11.58 22.00 -18.58
N GLY A 209 12.54 21.11 -18.84
CA GLY A 209 13.85 21.12 -18.18
C GLY A 209 14.82 22.19 -18.70
N LYS A 210 14.44 22.97 -19.73
CA LYS A 210 15.22 24.09 -20.29
C LYS A 210 16.71 23.75 -20.51
N GLY A 211 16.96 22.58 -21.10
CA GLY A 211 18.31 22.08 -21.39
C GLY A 211 18.89 21.10 -20.36
N PHE A 212 18.21 20.91 -19.22
CA PHE A 212 18.58 19.92 -18.19
C PHE A 212 17.50 18.83 -18.06
N SER A 213 17.88 17.66 -17.56
CA SER A 213 16.92 16.59 -17.22
C SER A 213 16.46 16.73 -15.76
N TRP A 214 15.87 17.88 -15.42
CA TRP A 214 15.40 18.19 -14.06
C TRP A 214 14.16 19.09 -14.10
N PRO A 215 13.03 18.70 -13.49
CA PRO A 215 11.78 19.44 -13.61
C PRO A 215 11.75 20.71 -12.75
N TYR A 216 12.66 20.86 -11.79
CA TYR A 216 12.69 22.03 -10.90
C TYR A 216 13.62 23.14 -11.38
N VAL A 217 14.04 23.13 -12.65
CA VAL A 217 14.83 24.23 -13.24
C VAL A 217 14.02 25.53 -13.28
N ASN A 218 12.72 25.43 -13.57
CA ASN A 218 11.80 26.57 -13.58
C ASN A 218 10.49 26.15 -12.89
N LEU A 219 10.37 26.46 -11.59
CA LEU A 219 9.25 25.99 -10.77
C LEU A 219 7.88 26.47 -11.29
N PRO A 220 7.70 27.76 -11.64
CA PRO A 220 6.43 28.24 -12.19
C PRO A 220 6.06 27.55 -13.50
N LEU A 221 7.04 27.25 -14.38
CA LEU A 221 6.78 26.58 -15.65
C LEU A 221 6.27 25.14 -15.43
N THR A 222 6.92 24.40 -14.55
CA THR A 222 6.51 23.03 -14.22
C THR A 222 5.17 23.00 -13.49
N ALA A 223 4.94 23.95 -12.57
CA ALA A 223 3.64 24.09 -11.90
C ALA A 223 2.53 24.45 -12.91
N TYR A 224 2.81 25.33 -13.87
CA TYR A 224 1.89 25.67 -14.96
C TYR A 224 1.54 24.44 -15.80
N TYR A 225 2.52 23.62 -16.20
CA TYR A 225 2.29 22.37 -16.93
C TYR A 225 1.30 21.45 -16.19
N ILE A 226 1.49 21.25 -14.88
CA ILE A 226 0.62 20.42 -14.06
C ILE A 226 -0.78 21.03 -13.90
N VAL A 227 -0.87 22.34 -13.61
CA VAL A 227 -2.16 23.02 -13.44
C VAL A 227 -2.96 23.03 -14.74
N LYS A 228 -2.29 23.12 -15.90
CA LYS A 228 -2.94 23.02 -17.22
C LYS A 228 -3.54 21.65 -17.46
N TRP A 229 -2.95 20.57 -16.95
CA TRP A 229 -3.55 19.22 -16.98
C TRP A 229 -4.86 19.19 -16.18
N ILE A 230 -4.86 19.74 -14.96
CA ILE A 230 -6.04 19.78 -14.08
C ILE A 230 -7.17 20.62 -14.70
N LEU A 231 -6.84 21.79 -15.24
CA LEU A 231 -7.80 22.66 -15.93
C LEU A 231 -8.36 21.96 -17.18
N GLY A 232 -7.52 21.27 -17.93
CA GLY A 232 -7.94 20.48 -19.10
C GLY A 232 -8.89 19.35 -18.74
N ALA A 233 -8.65 18.66 -17.63
CA ALA A 233 -9.54 17.64 -17.08
C ALA A 233 -10.97 18.18 -16.90
N LYS A 234 -11.09 19.36 -16.27
CA LYS A 234 -12.40 19.99 -16.05
C LYS A 234 -13.02 20.52 -17.34
N HIS A 235 -12.26 21.28 -18.12
CA HIS A 235 -12.80 22.00 -19.28
C HIS A 235 -13.26 21.07 -20.41
N TYR A 236 -12.50 20.00 -20.68
CA TYR A 236 -12.77 19.12 -21.83
C TYR A 236 -13.50 17.83 -21.46
N HIS A 237 -13.46 17.42 -20.19
CA HIS A 237 -14.02 16.12 -19.76
C HIS A 237 -14.96 16.22 -18.56
N ASP A 238 -15.21 17.43 -18.03
CA ASP A 238 -15.99 17.67 -16.81
C ASP A 238 -15.50 16.86 -15.59
N LEU A 239 -14.17 16.63 -15.53
CA LEU A 239 -13.55 15.88 -14.45
C LEU A 239 -13.00 16.83 -13.39
N ASP A 240 -13.49 16.64 -12.17
CA ASP A 240 -12.92 17.29 -11.00
C ASP A 240 -11.82 16.43 -10.40
N ILE A 241 -10.58 16.88 -10.54
CA ILE A 241 -9.42 16.25 -9.87
C ILE A 241 -9.43 16.66 -8.41
N ASP A 242 -9.29 15.68 -7.51
CA ASP A 242 -9.36 15.88 -6.06
C ASP A 242 -7.96 16.04 -5.44
N TYR A 243 -6.99 15.27 -5.93
CA TYR A 243 -5.61 15.28 -5.44
C TYR A 243 -4.59 15.41 -6.57
N ILE A 244 -3.51 16.15 -6.30
CA ILE A 244 -2.35 16.25 -7.17
C ILE A 244 -1.07 15.87 -6.39
N GLY A 245 -0.26 15.00 -6.99
CA GLY A 245 1.05 14.59 -6.47
C GLY A 245 2.22 15.41 -7.03
N ILE A 246 3.44 15.09 -6.60
CA ILE A 246 4.64 15.88 -6.90
C ILE A 246 5.45 15.30 -8.06
N TRP A 247 6.19 14.22 -7.80
CA TRP A 247 6.96 13.50 -8.81
C TRP A 247 7.25 12.09 -8.29
N ASN A 248 6.68 11.08 -8.94
CA ASN A 248 6.65 9.71 -8.45
C ASN A 248 8.04 9.15 -8.13
N GLU A 249 8.27 8.71 -6.91
CA GLU A 249 9.51 8.07 -6.45
C GLU A 249 10.78 8.86 -6.78
N ARG A 250 10.67 10.19 -6.81
CA ARG A 250 11.79 11.11 -7.06
C ARG A 250 11.87 12.15 -5.95
N PRO A 251 12.99 12.90 -5.86
CA PRO A 251 13.10 14.00 -4.93
C PRO A 251 12.00 15.04 -5.16
N PHE A 252 11.44 15.57 -4.08
CA PHE A 252 10.59 16.76 -4.13
C PHE A 252 11.44 18.03 -3.93
N ASP A 253 10.91 19.17 -4.36
CA ASP A 253 11.41 20.50 -4.01
C ASP A 253 10.34 21.24 -3.19
N ALA A 254 10.68 21.68 -1.97
CA ALA A 254 9.72 22.34 -1.08
C ALA A 254 9.19 23.67 -1.66
N ASN A 255 10.00 24.40 -2.43
CA ASN A 255 9.58 25.61 -3.11
C ASN A 255 8.67 25.30 -4.29
N TYR A 256 8.91 24.19 -5.00
CA TYR A 256 7.97 23.72 -6.03
C TYR A 256 6.59 23.44 -5.43
N ILE A 257 6.52 22.73 -4.31
CA ILE A 257 5.23 22.40 -3.66
C ILE A 257 4.46 23.68 -3.29
N LYS A 258 5.17 24.69 -2.74
CA LYS A 258 4.58 26.00 -2.41
C LYS A 258 4.13 26.76 -3.66
N GLU A 259 4.93 26.73 -4.73
CA GLU A 259 4.58 27.37 -6.01
C GLU A 259 3.38 26.66 -6.67
N LEU A 260 3.29 25.34 -6.60
CA LEU A 260 2.16 24.57 -7.09
C LEU A 260 0.87 24.95 -6.35
N ARG A 261 0.90 25.04 -5.02
CA ARG A 261 -0.25 25.52 -4.23
C ARG A 261 -0.70 26.91 -4.68
N LYS A 262 0.26 27.84 -4.79
CA LYS A 262 -0.02 29.22 -5.23
C LYS A 262 -0.64 29.25 -6.64
N MET A 263 -0.11 28.44 -7.57
CA MET A 263 -0.62 28.36 -8.94
C MET A 263 -2.04 27.76 -8.97
N LEU A 264 -2.31 26.72 -8.20
CA LEU A 264 -3.66 26.17 -8.05
C LEU A 264 -4.64 27.24 -7.54
N ASP A 265 -4.28 27.96 -6.48
CA ASP A 265 -5.15 28.98 -5.89
C ASP A 265 -5.39 30.15 -6.85
N TYR A 266 -4.36 30.56 -7.58
CA TYR A 266 -4.47 31.60 -8.61
C TYR A 266 -5.47 31.22 -9.71
N HIS A 267 -5.54 29.94 -10.07
CA HIS A 267 -6.47 29.42 -11.07
C HIS A 267 -7.83 28.98 -10.49
N GLY A 268 -8.14 29.31 -9.23
CA GLY A 268 -9.44 28.97 -8.61
C GLY A 268 -9.59 27.48 -8.25
N LEU A 269 -8.47 26.78 -8.07
CA LEU A 269 -8.41 25.35 -7.74
C LEU A 269 -8.09 25.11 -6.26
N GLN A 270 -8.60 25.96 -5.36
CA GLN A 270 -8.38 25.84 -3.90
C GLN A 270 -8.85 24.49 -3.34
N ARG A 271 -9.83 23.85 -4.01
CA ARG A 271 -10.35 22.53 -3.60
C ARG A 271 -9.37 21.38 -3.81
N VAL A 272 -8.45 21.51 -4.77
CA VAL A 272 -7.53 20.42 -5.16
C VAL A 272 -6.49 20.29 -4.05
N LYS A 273 -6.34 19.11 -3.48
CA LYS A 273 -5.43 18.85 -2.37
C LYS A 273 -4.06 18.38 -2.88
N ILE A 274 -3.01 18.64 -2.12
CA ILE A 274 -1.65 18.19 -2.44
C ILE A 274 -1.31 16.97 -1.58
N ILE A 275 -0.94 15.87 -2.24
CA ILE A 275 -0.33 14.70 -1.61
C ILE A 275 1.18 14.72 -1.89
N ALA A 276 2.00 14.48 -0.87
CA ALA A 276 3.45 14.44 -1.03
C ALA A 276 4.11 13.33 -0.19
N SER A 277 5.23 12.76 -0.60
CA SER A 277 5.94 12.98 -1.87
C SER A 277 5.84 11.79 -2.83
N ASP A 278 4.91 10.84 -2.59
CA ASP A 278 4.79 9.58 -3.35
C ASP A 278 6.16 8.87 -3.44
N ASN A 279 6.77 8.69 -2.27
CA ASN A 279 8.09 8.08 -2.08
C ASN A 279 8.16 7.48 -0.65
N LEU A 280 9.30 7.51 0.03
CA LEU A 280 9.40 7.12 1.43
C LEU A 280 8.78 8.17 2.38
N TRP A 281 8.56 7.77 3.64
CA TRP A 281 8.10 8.67 4.70
C TRP A 281 9.00 9.90 4.91
N GLU A 282 10.30 9.75 4.66
CA GLU A 282 11.29 10.82 4.75
C GLU A 282 11.88 11.13 3.37
N PRO A 283 12.27 12.39 3.09
CA PRO A 283 12.37 13.50 4.05
C PRO A 283 11.12 14.39 4.18
N ILE A 284 9.99 14.06 3.53
CA ILE A 284 8.81 14.95 3.53
C ILE A 284 8.22 15.15 4.94
N SER A 285 8.19 14.09 5.75
CA SER A 285 7.65 14.15 7.12
C SER A 285 8.44 15.11 8.01
N SER A 286 9.77 14.95 8.06
CA SER A 286 10.64 15.85 8.81
C SER A 286 10.62 17.27 8.25
N SER A 287 10.63 17.44 6.92
CA SER A 287 10.61 18.76 6.28
C SER A 287 9.40 19.59 6.72
N MET A 288 8.22 18.99 6.83
CA MET A 288 7.02 19.69 7.30
C MET A 288 7.07 20.06 8.79
N LEU A 289 7.79 19.32 9.63
CA LEU A 289 7.94 19.69 11.04
C LEU A 289 8.83 20.93 11.22
N PHE A 290 9.76 21.17 10.28
CA PHE A 290 10.67 22.32 10.30
C PHE A 290 10.22 23.48 9.41
N ASP A 291 9.26 23.27 8.51
CA ASP A 291 8.74 24.28 7.59
C ASP A 291 7.21 24.35 7.69
N ARG A 292 6.73 25.34 8.47
CA ARG A 292 5.30 25.55 8.70
C ARG A 292 4.54 25.88 7.41
N ASP A 293 5.17 26.55 6.45
CA ASP A 293 4.51 26.89 5.20
C ASP A 293 4.38 25.68 4.29
N LEU A 294 5.39 24.80 4.26
CA LEU A 294 5.26 23.49 3.61
C LEU A 294 4.16 22.65 4.27
N TRP A 295 4.12 22.60 5.61
CA TRP A 295 3.07 21.89 6.34
C TRP A 295 1.66 22.40 6.03
N LYS A 296 1.47 23.72 5.82
CA LYS A 296 0.14 24.27 5.48
C LYS A 296 -0.35 23.80 4.12
N VAL A 297 0.55 23.67 3.14
CA VAL A 297 0.17 23.43 1.74
C VAL A 297 0.06 21.94 1.38
N VAL A 298 0.64 21.05 2.18
CA VAL A 298 0.52 19.59 1.99
C VAL A 298 -0.64 19.06 2.82
N ASP A 299 -1.58 18.37 2.19
CA ASP A 299 -2.78 17.84 2.85
C ASP A 299 -2.59 16.39 3.35
N VAL A 300 -1.83 15.59 2.58
CA VAL A 300 -1.65 14.15 2.80
C VAL A 300 -0.17 13.78 2.64
N ILE A 301 0.33 12.90 3.52
CA ILE A 301 1.60 12.22 3.30
C ILE A 301 1.34 10.89 2.59
N GLY A 302 1.71 10.81 1.31
CA GLY A 302 1.66 9.59 0.50
C GLY A 302 3.01 8.89 0.51
N ALA A 303 3.05 7.67 1.06
CA ALA A 303 4.24 6.83 1.07
C ALA A 303 4.05 5.53 0.28
N HIS A 304 5.13 5.03 -0.31
CA HIS A 304 5.15 3.85 -1.16
C HIS A 304 5.68 2.63 -0.42
N TYR A 305 5.05 1.48 -0.62
CA TYR A 305 5.43 0.18 -0.04
C TYR A 305 5.85 0.25 1.45
N PRO A 306 5.04 0.85 2.34
CA PRO A 306 5.42 1.18 3.72
C PRO A 306 5.60 -0.04 4.63
N GLY A 307 5.31 -1.25 4.15
CA GLY A 307 5.38 -2.47 4.95
C GLY A 307 4.47 -2.42 6.17
N THR A 308 3.29 -1.80 6.03
CA THR A 308 2.30 -1.52 7.09
C THR A 308 2.73 -0.53 8.16
N ARG A 309 3.95 0.02 8.13
CA ARG A 309 4.47 0.88 9.19
C ARG A 309 4.60 2.33 8.73
N THR A 310 4.55 3.26 9.68
CA THR A 310 4.84 4.67 9.45
C THR A 310 6.02 5.14 10.29
N ALA A 311 6.50 6.36 10.03
CA ALA A 311 7.57 7.01 10.78
C ALA A 311 7.01 7.91 11.91
N TRP A 312 7.83 8.16 12.94
CA TRP A 312 7.44 9.05 14.05
C TRP A 312 7.13 10.46 13.57
N ASN A 313 8.00 11.05 12.73
CA ASN A 313 7.77 12.40 12.18
C ASN A 313 6.45 12.49 11.42
N ALA A 314 6.10 11.47 10.64
CA ALA A 314 4.84 11.42 9.88
C ALA A 314 3.63 11.52 10.81
N ARG A 315 3.63 10.76 11.92
CA ARG A 315 2.58 10.81 12.95
C ARG A 315 2.50 12.19 13.61
N MET A 316 3.64 12.79 13.93
CA MET A 316 3.72 14.10 14.60
C MET A 316 3.20 15.24 13.74
N THR A 317 3.20 15.10 12.40
CA THR A 317 2.64 16.12 11.52
C THR A 317 1.13 16.29 11.68
N GLY A 318 0.42 15.28 12.21
CA GLY A 318 -1.04 15.27 12.29
C GLY A 318 -1.76 15.14 10.93
N LYS A 319 -1.02 14.98 9.83
CA LYS A 319 -1.59 14.82 8.49
C LYS A 319 -2.25 13.45 8.32
N LYS A 320 -3.10 13.35 7.29
CA LYS A 320 -3.54 12.06 6.75
C LYS A 320 -2.32 11.33 6.18
N LEU A 321 -2.25 10.04 6.43
CA LEU A 321 -1.14 9.17 6.03
C LEU A 321 -1.72 8.10 5.12
N TRP A 322 -1.23 7.98 3.89
CA TRP A 322 -1.72 7.00 2.92
C TRP A 322 -0.59 6.11 2.45
N SER A 323 -0.89 4.83 2.22
CA SER A 323 -0.08 4.01 1.33
C SER A 323 -0.50 4.35 -0.09
N SER A 324 0.15 5.36 -0.69
CA SER A 324 -0.26 5.94 -1.98
C SER A 324 0.19 5.10 -3.19
N GLU A 325 0.98 4.06 -2.93
CA GLU A 325 1.28 2.95 -3.83
C GLU A 325 1.68 1.70 -3.00
N ASP A 326 0.98 0.59 -3.24
CA ASP A 326 1.23 -0.71 -2.60
C ASP A 326 0.82 -1.86 -3.53
N PHE A 327 0.71 -3.08 -3.02
CA PHE A 327 0.35 -4.30 -3.78
C PHE A 327 1.48 -4.79 -4.69
N SER A 328 1.56 -4.33 -5.95
CA SER A 328 2.57 -4.68 -6.97
C SER A 328 3.02 -6.15 -6.91
N THR A 329 2.06 -7.06 -6.84
CA THR A 329 2.29 -8.50 -6.72
C THR A 329 1.40 -9.20 -7.73
N ILE A 330 1.87 -10.30 -8.32
CA ILE A 330 1.06 -11.13 -9.23
C ILE A 330 -0.29 -11.43 -8.59
N ASN A 331 -1.35 -11.24 -9.34
CA ASN A 331 -2.74 -11.26 -8.88
C ASN A 331 -3.35 -12.64 -8.65
N ASN A 332 -2.52 -13.63 -8.34
CA ASN A 332 -2.96 -14.93 -7.85
C ASN A 332 -3.34 -14.88 -6.37
N ASP A 333 -3.62 -16.03 -5.77
CA ASP A 333 -4.03 -16.12 -4.38
C ASP A 333 -2.98 -15.57 -3.38
N VAL A 334 -1.69 -15.61 -3.73
CA VAL A 334 -0.62 -14.99 -2.91
C VAL A 334 -0.71 -13.46 -2.98
N GLY A 335 -0.98 -12.90 -4.16
CA GLY A 335 -1.30 -11.48 -4.33
C GLY A 335 -2.55 -11.08 -3.56
N ALA A 336 -3.62 -11.87 -3.66
CA ALA A 336 -4.87 -11.63 -2.93
C ALA A 336 -4.68 -11.65 -1.40
N GLY A 337 -3.97 -12.64 -0.86
CA GLY A 337 -3.64 -12.70 0.57
C GLY A 337 -2.71 -11.57 1.02
N CYS A 338 -1.80 -11.13 0.14
CA CYS A 338 -1.03 -9.91 0.33
C CYS A 338 -1.96 -8.70 0.48
N TRP A 339 -2.83 -8.46 -0.49
CA TRP A 339 -3.75 -7.31 -0.53
C TRP A 339 -4.65 -7.27 0.69
N GLY A 340 -5.31 -8.40 1.01
CA GLY A 340 -6.23 -8.48 2.15
C GLY A 340 -5.57 -8.19 3.49
N ARG A 341 -4.33 -8.67 3.67
CA ARG A 341 -3.55 -8.39 4.88
C ARG A 341 -3.19 -6.91 5.01
N ILE A 342 -2.72 -6.27 3.94
CA ILE A 342 -2.26 -4.86 4.03
C ILE A 342 -3.42 -3.88 4.12
N LEU A 343 -4.58 -4.18 3.56
CA LEU A 343 -5.78 -3.35 3.70
C LEU A 343 -6.16 -3.13 5.18
N ASN A 344 -6.11 -4.18 6.00
CA ASN A 344 -6.31 -4.04 7.45
C ASN A 344 -5.09 -3.43 8.15
N GLN A 345 -3.91 -4.01 7.92
CA GLN A 345 -2.75 -3.75 8.76
C GLN A 345 -2.09 -2.39 8.49
N ASN A 346 -2.30 -1.77 7.31
CA ASN A 346 -1.82 -0.42 7.04
C ASN A 346 -2.42 0.59 8.03
N TYR A 347 -3.70 0.46 8.38
CA TYR A 347 -4.30 1.29 9.42
C TYR A 347 -3.81 0.91 10.83
N ILE A 348 -3.89 -0.38 11.18
CA ILE A 348 -3.56 -0.87 12.53
C ILE A 348 -2.12 -0.54 12.93
N ASN A 349 -1.16 -0.81 12.05
CA ASN A 349 0.27 -0.68 12.36
C ASN A 349 0.81 0.72 12.00
N GLY A 350 0.24 1.35 10.97
CA GLY A 350 0.80 2.54 10.32
C GLY A 350 -0.07 3.80 10.43
N ASN A 351 -1.27 3.72 11.01
CA ASN A 351 -2.25 4.81 11.03
C ASN A 351 -2.65 5.29 9.61
N MET A 352 -2.43 4.44 8.60
CA MET A 352 -2.74 4.79 7.21
C MET A 352 -4.21 4.62 6.92
N THR A 353 -4.82 5.65 6.33
CA THR A 353 -6.27 5.80 6.21
C THR A 353 -6.78 5.57 4.79
N SER A 354 -5.86 5.39 3.84
CA SER A 354 -6.10 4.90 2.49
C SER A 354 -4.93 4.02 2.05
N THR A 355 -5.21 3.07 1.17
CA THR A 355 -4.23 2.21 0.49
C THR A 355 -4.61 2.10 -0.98
N ILE A 356 -3.65 2.35 -1.87
CA ILE A 356 -3.85 2.40 -3.32
C ILE A 356 -2.95 1.35 -3.98
N ALA A 357 -3.55 0.37 -4.67
CA ALA A 357 -2.82 -0.69 -5.35
C ALA A 357 -2.19 -0.23 -6.67
N TRP A 358 -0.90 -0.49 -6.89
CA TRP A 358 -0.35 -0.54 -8.24
C TRP A 358 -0.40 -2.00 -8.74
N ASN A 359 -1.13 -2.34 -9.81
CA ASN A 359 -1.97 -1.48 -10.67
C ASN A 359 -3.46 -1.90 -10.72
N LEU A 360 -4.28 -1.09 -11.38
CA LEU A 360 -5.73 -1.24 -11.47
C LEU A 360 -6.13 -2.55 -12.15
N VAL A 361 -5.58 -2.79 -13.34
CA VAL A 361 -5.88 -3.93 -14.20
C VAL A 361 -4.64 -4.21 -15.04
N ALA A 362 -4.26 -5.49 -15.13
CA ALA A 362 -3.16 -5.91 -15.99
C ALA A 362 -3.63 -5.96 -17.44
N SER A 363 -3.52 -4.82 -18.13
CA SER A 363 -3.84 -4.64 -19.54
C SER A 363 -2.61 -4.20 -20.33
N TYR A 364 -1.54 -4.99 -20.19
CA TYR A 364 -0.26 -4.88 -20.88
C TYR A 364 0.27 -6.29 -21.11
N TYR A 365 1.26 -6.46 -21.99
CA TYR A 365 1.82 -7.80 -22.25
C TYR A 365 2.46 -8.35 -20.98
N GLU A 366 2.17 -9.62 -20.67
CA GLU A 366 2.61 -10.26 -19.42
C GLU A 366 4.13 -10.39 -19.31
N GLU A 367 4.84 -10.42 -20.45
CA GLU A 367 6.30 -10.49 -20.50
C GLU A 367 6.99 -9.16 -20.18
N LEU A 368 6.24 -8.06 -20.08
CA LEU A 368 6.75 -6.79 -19.56
C LEU A 368 6.97 -6.88 -18.04
N PRO A 369 7.74 -5.94 -17.45
CA PRO A 369 7.98 -5.94 -16.01
C PRO A 369 6.70 -6.08 -15.18
N TYR A 370 6.75 -6.90 -14.13
CA TYR A 370 5.59 -7.08 -13.24
C TYR A 370 4.30 -7.53 -13.94
N GLY A 371 4.41 -8.40 -14.96
CA GLY A 371 3.27 -9.06 -15.60
C GLY A 371 2.21 -9.55 -14.61
N ARG A 372 0.93 -9.31 -14.95
CA ARG A 372 -0.23 -9.68 -14.13
C ARG A 372 -0.23 -9.13 -12.70
N SER A 373 0.30 -7.93 -12.47
CA SER A 373 0.31 -7.28 -11.13
C SER A 373 -0.83 -6.28 -10.93
N GLY A 374 -1.95 -6.44 -11.65
CA GLY A 374 -3.17 -5.63 -11.48
C GLY A 374 -4.23 -6.32 -10.64
N LEU A 375 -5.23 -5.61 -10.11
CA LEU A 375 -6.29 -6.26 -9.32
C LEU A 375 -7.07 -7.34 -10.09
N MET A 376 -7.13 -7.24 -11.41
CA MET A 376 -7.62 -8.25 -12.35
C MET A 376 -6.79 -8.27 -13.64
N THR A 377 -7.06 -9.22 -14.55
CA THR A 377 -6.30 -9.39 -15.80
C THR A 377 -7.18 -9.14 -17.02
N ALA A 378 -6.74 -8.29 -17.95
CA ALA A 378 -7.42 -8.02 -19.22
C ALA A 378 -6.40 -7.63 -20.31
N GLN A 379 -5.59 -8.61 -20.72
CA GLN A 379 -4.45 -8.42 -21.63
C GLN A 379 -4.67 -8.99 -23.05
N GLU A 380 -5.89 -9.39 -23.39
CA GLU A 380 -6.24 -10.03 -24.67
C GLU A 380 -7.45 -9.36 -25.38
N PRO A 381 -7.33 -8.09 -25.82
CA PRO A 381 -8.42 -7.42 -26.51
C PRO A 381 -8.85 -8.13 -27.81
N TRP A 382 -7.95 -8.88 -28.46
CA TRP A 382 -8.25 -9.62 -29.70
C TRP A 382 -9.19 -10.82 -29.49
N SER A 383 -9.22 -11.41 -28.29
CA SER A 383 -10.11 -12.52 -27.95
C SER A 383 -11.32 -12.07 -27.13
N GLY A 384 -11.20 -10.94 -26.42
CA GLY A 384 -12.18 -10.52 -25.43
C GLY A 384 -12.03 -11.26 -24.09
N HIS A 385 -11.05 -12.16 -23.94
CA HIS A 385 -10.80 -12.88 -22.70
C HIS A 385 -10.30 -11.94 -21.61
N TYR A 386 -10.86 -12.04 -20.42
CA TYR A 386 -10.39 -11.37 -19.20
C TYR A 386 -10.59 -12.31 -18.01
N VAL A 387 -9.90 -12.06 -16.92
CA VAL A 387 -9.99 -12.86 -15.70
C VAL A 387 -10.27 -11.95 -14.52
N VAL A 388 -11.38 -12.22 -13.81
CA VAL A 388 -11.74 -11.56 -12.56
C VAL A 388 -11.03 -12.26 -11.42
N GLU A 389 -9.87 -11.73 -11.05
CA GLU A 389 -8.96 -12.36 -10.08
C GLU A 389 -9.40 -12.13 -8.62
N ALA A 390 -8.87 -12.95 -7.70
CA ALA A 390 -9.17 -12.87 -6.28
C ALA A 390 -9.00 -11.46 -5.63
N PRO A 391 -8.02 -10.61 -6.01
CA PRO A 391 -7.91 -9.26 -5.45
C PRO A 391 -9.13 -8.36 -5.67
N ILE A 392 -9.95 -8.60 -6.71
CA ILE A 392 -11.24 -7.89 -6.90
C ILE A 392 -12.17 -8.14 -5.70
N TRP A 393 -12.30 -9.40 -5.30
CA TRP A 393 -13.19 -9.79 -4.20
C TRP A 393 -12.61 -9.43 -2.83
N ILE A 394 -11.28 -9.52 -2.66
CA ILE A 394 -10.59 -8.99 -1.48
C ILE A 394 -10.86 -7.48 -1.32
N SER A 395 -10.87 -6.72 -2.42
CA SER A 395 -11.23 -5.30 -2.37
C SER A 395 -12.68 -5.10 -1.95
N ALA A 396 -13.61 -5.88 -2.52
CA ALA A 396 -15.04 -5.81 -2.24
C ALA A 396 -15.39 -5.97 -0.75
N HIS A 397 -14.64 -6.81 -0.02
CA HIS A 397 -14.77 -7.02 1.41
C HIS A 397 -14.60 -5.74 2.26
N THR A 398 -13.92 -4.72 1.72
CA THR A 398 -13.81 -3.39 2.35
C THR A 398 -14.68 -2.37 1.63
N THR A 399 -14.58 -2.27 0.31
CA THR A 399 -15.16 -1.16 -0.47
C THR A 399 -16.67 -1.18 -0.56
N GLN A 400 -17.31 -2.35 -0.55
CA GLN A 400 -18.77 -2.40 -0.59
C GLN A 400 -19.42 -2.02 0.76
N PHE A 401 -18.65 -2.11 1.86
CA PHE A 401 -19.16 -1.96 3.22
C PHE A 401 -18.57 -0.76 3.98
N THR A 402 -17.81 0.09 3.29
CA THR A 402 -17.24 1.32 3.83
C THR A 402 -17.29 2.40 2.75
N GLN A 403 -17.23 3.67 3.13
CA GLN A 403 -17.09 4.79 2.18
C GLN A 403 -16.13 5.83 2.75
N PRO A 404 -15.43 6.61 1.91
CA PRO A 404 -14.68 7.78 2.39
C PRO A 404 -15.56 8.67 3.29
N GLY A 405 -15.01 9.09 4.42
CA GLY A 405 -15.74 9.85 5.46
C GLY A 405 -16.27 9.00 6.62
N TRP A 406 -16.23 7.66 6.51
CA TRP A 406 -16.44 6.77 7.66
C TRP A 406 -15.27 6.92 8.64
N TYR A 407 -15.46 6.47 9.88
CA TYR A 407 -14.41 6.48 10.90
C TYR A 407 -14.08 5.08 11.36
N TYR A 408 -12.79 4.78 11.50
CA TYR A 408 -12.36 3.61 12.24
C TYR A 408 -12.72 3.76 13.72
N LEU A 409 -13.05 2.64 14.38
CA LEU A 409 -13.08 2.59 15.83
C LEU A 409 -11.66 2.64 16.41
N LYS A 410 -11.53 3.04 17.67
CA LYS A 410 -10.26 2.92 18.41
C LYS A 410 -9.89 1.46 18.69
N THR A 411 -10.90 0.60 18.81
CA THR A 411 -10.78 -0.82 19.14
C THR A 411 -10.54 -1.66 17.88
N VAL A 412 -9.36 -1.52 17.27
CA VAL A 412 -8.87 -2.38 16.19
C VAL A 412 -7.59 -3.07 16.63
N GLY A 413 -7.19 -4.17 16.00
CA GLY A 413 -5.96 -4.83 16.41
C GLY A 413 -5.66 -6.17 15.78
N HIS A 414 -4.65 -6.83 16.35
CA HIS A 414 -4.22 -8.17 15.95
C HIS A 414 -5.00 -9.23 16.72
N LEU A 415 -5.20 -10.38 16.06
CA LEU A 415 -5.77 -11.57 16.66
C LEU A 415 -4.70 -12.37 17.41
N GLU A 416 -5.10 -13.12 18.43
CA GLU A 416 -4.20 -13.85 19.33
C GLU A 416 -3.43 -14.96 18.58
N LYS A 417 -4.09 -15.63 17.65
CA LYS A 417 -3.51 -16.71 16.82
C LYS A 417 -2.98 -16.23 15.46
N GLY A 418 -2.86 -14.91 15.27
CA GLY A 418 -2.45 -14.31 14.02
C GLY A 418 -3.62 -13.92 13.12
N GLY A 419 -3.40 -12.90 12.30
CA GLY A 419 -4.46 -12.15 11.63
C GLY A 419 -4.77 -10.84 12.33
N SER A 420 -5.72 -10.08 11.80
CA SER A 420 -6.11 -8.77 12.32
C SER A 420 -7.57 -8.45 12.04
N TYR A 421 -8.11 -7.50 12.80
CA TYR A 421 -9.46 -6.99 12.60
C TYR A 421 -9.48 -5.46 12.63
N VAL A 422 -10.31 -4.88 11.76
CA VAL A 422 -10.70 -3.47 11.81
C VAL A 422 -12.20 -3.35 11.92
N ALA A 423 -12.66 -2.25 12.51
CA ALA A 423 -14.08 -1.93 12.60
C ALA A 423 -14.29 -0.44 12.25
N LEU A 424 -15.33 -0.16 11.48
CA LEU A 424 -15.66 1.19 11.01
C LEU A 424 -17.15 1.49 11.19
N THR A 425 -17.47 2.76 11.40
CA THR A 425 -18.84 3.27 11.46
C THR A 425 -19.01 4.55 10.65
N ASP A 426 -20.23 4.80 10.18
CA ASP A 426 -20.64 6.03 9.51
C ASP A 426 -21.21 7.08 10.46
N GLY A 427 -21.32 6.78 11.76
CA GLY A 427 -21.97 7.65 12.75
C GLY A 427 -23.50 7.72 12.61
N LEU A 428 -24.10 6.90 11.75
CA LEU A 428 -25.55 6.79 11.55
C LEU A 428 -26.10 5.43 12.06
N GLY A 429 -25.27 4.70 12.82
CA GLY A 429 -25.59 3.40 13.40
C GLY A 429 -25.14 2.19 12.57
N ASN A 430 -24.53 2.37 11.38
CA ASN A 430 -23.96 1.24 10.65
C ASN A 430 -22.59 0.87 11.24
N LEU A 431 -22.30 -0.44 11.28
CA LEU A 431 -21.02 -0.99 11.75
C LEU A 431 -20.53 -2.06 10.77
N THR A 432 -19.29 -1.90 10.32
CA THR A 432 -18.60 -2.87 9.45
C THR A 432 -17.38 -3.43 10.18
N ILE A 433 -17.24 -4.75 10.24
CA ILE A 433 -16.10 -5.44 10.85
C ILE A 433 -15.42 -6.32 9.80
N ILE A 434 -14.13 -6.09 9.57
CA ILE A 434 -13.34 -6.78 8.56
C ILE A 434 -12.23 -7.54 9.26
N ILE A 435 -12.23 -8.87 9.14
CA ILE A 435 -11.29 -9.76 9.81
C ILE A 435 -10.48 -10.52 8.76
N GLU A 436 -9.16 -10.54 8.91
CA GLU A 436 -8.26 -11.31 8.06
C GLU A 436 -7.38 -12.24 8.90
N THR A 437 -7.17 -13.47 8.41
CA THR A 437 -6.32 -14.47 9.07
C THR A 437 -5.25 -14.99 8.13
N MET A 438 -4.65 -14.10 7.33
CA MET A 438 -3.76 -14.51 6.23
C MET A 438 -2.44 -15.13 6.74
N ARG A 439 -2.39 -16.47 6.88
CA ARG A 439 -1.21 -17.35 7.03
C ARG A 439 -1.52 -18.80 6.61
N GLU A 440 -0.76 -19.37 5.65
CA GLU A 440 -0.88 -20.74 5.05
C GLU A 440 -2.28 -21.18 4.53
N ILE A 441 -3.37 -20.66 5.08
CA ILE A 441 -4.75 -20.87 4.68
C ILE A 441 -5.32 -19.47 4.40
N GLN A 442 -5.75 -19.25 3.16
CA GLN A 442 -6.32 -17.99 2.68
C GLN A 442 -7.81 -17.95 3.01
N GLU A 443 -8.16 -17.60 4.25
CA GLU A 443 -9.54 -17.28 4.60
C GLU A 443 -9.61 -15.82 5.03
N LEU A 444 -10.45 -15.04 4.34
CA LEU A 444 -10.88 -13.70 4.75
C LEU A 444 -12.33 -13.82 5.22
N GLN A 445 -12.65 -13.31 6.41
CA GLN A 445 -13.98 -13.40 6.97
C GLN A 445 -14.49 -12.00 7.32
N VAL A 446 -15.59 -11.59 6.70
CA VAL A 446 -16.20 -10.27 6.93
C VAL A 446 -17.53 -10.43 7.62
N TRP A 447 -17.72 -9.63 8.66
CA TRP A 447 -18.94 -9.58 9.45
C TRP A 447 -19.53 -8.18 9.32
N TYR A 448 -20.66 -8.09 8.62
CA TYR A 448 -21.44 -6.86 8.52
C TYR A 448 -22.66 -6.96 9.44
N THR A 449 -22.88 -5.93 10.26
CA THR A 449 -24.11 -5.82 11.03
C THR A 449 -24.66 -4.40 10.97
N LYS A 450 -25.92 -4.28 10.59
CA LYS A 450 -26.64 -3.01 10.61
C LYS A 450 -27.32 -2.85 11.97
N LEU A 451 -26.67 -2.17 12.89
CA LEU A 451 -27.25 -1.88 14.20
C LEU A 451 -28.18 -0.66 14.09
N ARG A 452 -29.46 -0.88 13.84
CA ARG A 452 -30.47 0.16 14.09
C ARG A 452 -30.70 0.26 15.61
N GLY A 453 -29.94 1.09 16.33
CA GLY A 453 -30.11 1.37 17.77
C GLY A 453 -28.92 2.11 18.39
N PRO A 454 -29.08 2.72 19.59
CA PRO A 454 -27.99 3.42 20.29
C PRO A 454 -26.87 2.44 20.70
N SER A 455 -25.66 2.96 20.92
CA SER A 455 -24.41 2.22 21.11
C SER A 455 -24.52 1.08 22.13
N GLU A 456 -24.46 -0.15 21.63
CA GLU A 456 -24.43 -1.36 22.44
C GLU A 456 -23.04 -2.02 22.30
N ARG A 457 -22.43 -2.37 23.43
CA ARG A 457 -21.14 -3.06 23.50
C ARG A 457 -21.26 -4.45 22.86
N LEU A 458 -20.48 -4.70 21.81
CA LEU A 458 -20.41 -5.99 21.15
C LEU A 458 -19.17 -6.78 21.59
N HIS A 459 -19.38 -8.09 21.79
CA HIS A 459 -18.31 -9.05 21.99
C HIS A 459 -18.31 -10.03 20.81
N PHE A 460 -17.13 -10.22 20.22
CA PHE A 460 -16.90 -11.29 19.26
C PHE A 460 -15.90 -12.29 19.83
N LYS A 461 -16.19 -13.58 19.61
CA LYS A 461 -15.33 -14.70 20.01
C LYS A 461 -14.91 -15.48 18.78
N GLN A 462 -13.63 -15.84 18.71
CA GLN A 462 -13.12 -16.80 17.75
C GLN A 462 -13.32 -18.22 18.29
N LEU A 463 -14.15 -19.02 17.62
CA LEU A 463 -14.29 -20.47 17.85
C LEU A 463 -13.73 -21.16 16.61
N ASP A 464 -12.43 -21.45 16.61
CA ASP A 464 -11.71 -21.99 15.44
C ASP A 464 -11.85 -21.08 14.19
N SER A 465 -12.36 -21.61 13.06
CA SER A 465 -12.65 -20.87 11.81
C SER A 465 -14.08 -20.28 11.76
N LEU A 466 -14.86 -20.37 12.83
CA LEU A 466 -16.16 -19.73 12.97
C LEU A 466 -16.10 -18.55 13.95
N TRP A 467 -16.75 -17.44 13.60
CA TRP A 467 -16.95 -16.32 14.52
C TRP A 467 -18.41 -16.21 14.91
N VAL A 468 -18.65 -15.78 16.15
CA VAL A 468 -20.00 -15.52 16.68
C VAL A 468 -20.02 -14.10 17.25
N VAL A 469 -20.95 -13.28 16.76
CA VAL A 469 -21.26 -11.95 17.32
C VAL A 469 -22.41 -12.11 18.31
N LEU A 470 -22.17 -11.75 19.57
CA LEU A 470 -23.20 -11.73 20.61
C LEU A 470 -23.59 -10.29 20.93
N LYS A 471 -24.88 -9.97 20.75
CA LYS A 471 -25.49 -8.73 21.20
C LYS A 471 -25.84 -8.86 22.68
N LEU A 472 -25.20 -8.09 23.56
CA LEU A 472 -25.52 -8.08 24.98
C LEU A 472 -26.75 -7.20 25.22
N ILE A 473 -27.92 -7.83 25.30
CA ILE A 473 -29.10 -7.22 25.92
C ILE A 473 -28.77 -7.06 27.41
N PRO A 474 -28.83 -5.85 28.01
CA PRO A 474 -28.61 -5.71 29.45
C PRO A 474 -29.61 -6.60 30.21
N PRO A 475 -29.22 -7.21 31.34
CA PRO A 475 -30.11 -8.08 32.09
C PRO A 475 -31.35 -7.28 32.48
N PHE A 476 -32.51 -7.80 32.09
CA PHE A 476 -33.79 -7.31 32.58
C PHE A 476 -33.71 -7.19 34.09
N GLY A 477 -33.81 -5.94 34.57
CA GLY A 477 -34.13 -5.66 35.96
C GLY A 477 -35.47 -6.31 36.28
N ALA A 478 -35.53 -6.95 37.43
CA ALA A 478 -36.71 -7.58 37.98
C ALA A 478 -37.93 -6.63 38.00
N LEU A 479 -39.05 -7.12 37.47
CA LEU A 479 -40.45 -6.75 37.65
C LEU A 479 -41.19 -7.78 36.76
N GLN A 480 -41.78 -8.87 37.26
CA GLN A 480 -42.67 -9.10 38.39
C GLN A 480 -42.34 -10.40 39.12
#